data_AF-A0A2G9S169-F1
#
_entry.id   AF-A0A2G9S169-F1
#
_cell.length_a   1.000
_cell.length_b   1.000
_cell.length_c   1.000
_cell.angle_alpha   90.00
_cell.angle_beta   90.00
_cell.angle_gamma   90.00
#
_symmetry.space_group_name_H-M   'P 1'
#
loop_
_entity.id
_entity.type
_entity.pdbx_description
1 polymer ?
#
loop_
_entity_poly.entity_id
_entity_poly.type
_entity_poly.pdbx_seq_one_letter_code
_entity_poly.pdbx_strand_id
1 'polypeptide(L)'
;MICPPGTNADDSPLYVLCCNDTCSFTWTGAEHINQDIFECRTCGLLESLCCCTECARVCHKGHDCKLKRTSPTAYCDCWEKCKCKTLIAGQKSARLDLLYRLLTITNLVTMPNSRGEHLLLFLVQTVARQTVEHCQYRPPRIREDRNRKAANPEGIPRV
;
A
#
# COMPACT_ATOMS: atom_id res chain seq x y z
N MET A 1 19.43 16.97 15.25
CA MET A 1 18.03 17.19 14.79
C MET A 1 17.77 16.32 13.58
N ILE A 2 16.65 15.59 13.52
CA ILE A 2 16.27 14.79 12.34
C ILE A 2 15.70 15.68 11.23
N CYS A 3 15.03 16.76 11.62
CA CYS A 3 14.27 17.62 10.71
C CYS A 3 14.63 19.09 11.01
N PRO A 4 15.12 19.88 10.05
CA PRO A 4 15.37 21.30 10.23
C PRO A 4 14.09 22.09 10.54
N PRO A 5 14.17 23.21 11.28
CA PRO A 5 13.06 24.14 11.43
C PRO A 5 12.56 24.62 10.06
N GLY A 6 11.24 24.63 9.86
CA GLY A 6 10.61 25.05 8.59
C GLY A 6 10.41 23.93 7.56
N THR A 7 10.74 22.68 7.89
CA THR A 7 10.42 21.53 7.02
C THR A 7 8.91 21.39 6.86
N ASN A 8 8.46 21.12 5.63
CA ASN A 8 7.06 20.88 5.34
C ASN A 8 6.53 19.69 6.17
N ALA A 9 5.31 19.79 6.68
CA ALA A 9 4.70 18.74 7.50
C ALA A 9 4.65 17.38 6.79
N ASP A 10 4.51 17.38 5.47
CA ASP A 10 4.48 16.15 4.66
C ASP A 10 5.87 15.52 4.45
N ASP A 11 6.94 16.30 4.65
CA ASP A 11 8.32 15.81 4.62
C ASP A 11 8.79 15.39 6.04
N SER A 12 7.86 15.39 7.00
CA SER A 12 8.13 14.94 8.36
C SER A 12 8.58 13.47 8.36
N PRO A 13 9.66 13.13 9.08
CA PRO A 13 10.08 11.75 9.29
C PRO A 13 8.95 10.81 9.78
N LEU A 14 8.03 11.32 10.59
CA LEU A 14 6.86 10.56 11.03
C LEU A 14 5.87 10.29 9.90
N TYR A 15 5.66 11.28 9.02
CA TYR A 15 4.82 11.12 7.84
C TYR A 15 5.43 10.09 6.88
N VAL A 16 6.74 10.13 6.66
CA VAL A 16 7.46 9.15 5.83
C VAL A 16 7.30 7.72 6.38
N LEU A 17 7.33 7.53 7.70
CA LEU A 17 7.12 6.21 8.30
C LEU A 17 5.66 5.76 8.27
N CYS A 18 4.71 6.64 8.59
CA CYS A 18 3.31 6.23 8.79
C CYS A 18 2.46 6.29 7.52
N CYS A 19 2.80 7.14 6.54
CA CYS A 19 1.92 7.53 5.43
C CYS A 19 2.57 7.43 4.04
N ASN A 20 3.84 7.01 3.97
CA ASN A 20 4.52 6.68 2.71
C ASN A 20 4.73 5.16 2.65
N ASP A 21 3.63 4.44 2.61
CA ASP A 21 3.60 2.99 2.52
C ASP A 21 3.34 2.52 1.08
N THR A 22 3.37 1.21 0.86
CA THR A 22 3.20 0.63 -0.47
C THR A 22 1.74 0.67 -0.93
N CYS A 23 1.54 0.79 -2.24
CA CYS A 23 0.24 0.63 -2.86
C CYS A 23 -0.33 -0.75 -2.48
N SER A 24 -1.61 -0.83 -2.12
CA SER A 24 -2.24 -2.10 -1.76
C SER A 24 -2.18 -3.12 -2.89
N PHE A 25 -2.19 -2.66 -4.15
CA PHE A 25 -2.01 -3.51 -5.32
C PHE A 25 -0.75 -4.38 -5.28
N THR A 26 0.32 -3.94 -4.59
CA THR A 26 1.58 -4.70 -4.48
C THR A 26 1.41 -6.03 -3.74
N TRP A 27 0.40 -6.13 -2.89
CA TRP A 27 0.08 -7.31 -2.11
C TRP A 27 -1.37 -7.74 -2.28
N THR A 28 -2.17 -7.16 -3.17
CA THR A 28 -3.51 -7.71 -3.50
C THR A 28 -3.59 -8.17 -4.95
N GLY A 29 -2.77 -7.58 -5.83
CA GLY A 29 -3.03 -7.62 -7.27
C GLY A 29 -4.45 -7.13 -7.57
N ALA A 30 -5.12 -7.82 -8.50
CA ALA A 30 -6.49 -7.53 -8.91
C ALA A 30 -7.58 -8.17 -8.00
N GLU A 31 -7.21 -8.71 -6.83
CA GLU A 31 -8.19 -9.21 -5.86
C GLU A 31 -8.87 -8.03 -5.15
N HIS A 32 -10.22 -8.02 -5.14
CA HIS A 32 -10.99 -7.00 -4.43
C HIS A 32 -10.94 -7.24 -2.92
N ILE A 33 -10.42 -6.27 -2.17
CA ILE A 33 -10.33 -6.33 -0.70
C ILE A 33 -11.12 -5.20 -0.06
N ASN A 34 -11.52 -5.37 1.21
CA ASN A 34 -12.14 -4.30 1.97
C ASN A 34 -11.09 -3.22 2.33
N GLN A 35 -11.15 -2.06 1.68
CA GLN A 35 -10.22 -0.94 1.90
C GLN A 35 -10.88 0.40 1.57
N ASP A 36 -10.40 1.47 2.18
CA ASP A 36 -10.76 2.82 1.75
C ASP A 36 -10.24 3.08 0.32
N ILE A 37 -11.14 3.59 -0.53
CA ILE A 37 -10.83 3.91 -1.92
C ILE A 37 -11.23 5.33 -2.28
N PHE A 38 -10.45 5.92 -3.19
CA PHE A 38 -10.56 7.32 -3.56
C PHE A 38 -10.76 7.46 -5.06
N GLU A 39 -11.62 8.38 -5.47
CA GLU A 39 -11.69 8.88 -6.85
C GLU A 39 -10.79 10.11 -7.00
N CYS A 40 -10.16 10.28 -8.17
CA CYS A 40 -9.33 11.43 -8.47
C CYS A 40 -9.77 12.06 -9.78
N ARG A 41 -10.45 13.20 -9.70
CA ARG A 41 -10.99 13.94 -10.86
C ARG A 41 -9.90 14.53 -11.72
N THR A 42 -8.82 15.00 -11.11
CA THR A 42 -7.65 15.54 -11.82
C THR A 42 -6.98 14.48 -12.71
N CYS A 43 -6.93 13.21 -12.27
CA CYS A 43 -6.27 12.13 -13.02
C CYS A 43 -7.24 11.26 -13.84
N GLY A 44 -8.56 11.46 -13.70
CA GLY A 44 -9.57 10.62 -14.35
C GLY A 44 -9.69 9.22 -13.73
N LEU A 45 -9.38 9.06 -12.43
CA LEU A 45 -9.74 7.85 -11.67
C LEU A 45 -11.18 7.99 -11.18
N LEU A 46 -12.13 7.78 -12.09
CA LEU A 46 -13.56 7.96 -11.89
C LEU A 46 -14.33 6.66 -12.12
N GLU A 47 -15.61 6.65 -11.77
CA GLU A 47 -16.54 5.54 -12.03
C GLU A 47 -16.10 4.22 -11.39
N SER A 48 -15.66 3.23 -12.17
CA SER A 48 -15.15 1.95 -11.66
C SER A 48 -13.72 2.03 -11.15
N LEU A 49 -12.96 3.05 -11.56
CA LEU A 49 -11.57 3.21 -11.17
C LEU A 49 -11.44 3.88 -9.81
N CYS A 50 -10.41 3.50 -9.08
CA CYS A 50 -10.07 4.10 -7.80
C CYS A 50 -8.59 3.97 -7.44
N CYS A 51 -8.15 4.68 -6.42
CA CYS A 51 -6.85 4.46 -5.80
C CYS A 51 -6.98 4.21 -4.30
N CYS A 52 -6.05 3.44 -3.74
CA CYS A 52 -5.97 3.24 -2.29
C CYS A 52 -5.50 4.50 -1.56
N THR A 53 -5.61 4.49 -0.23
CA THR A 53 -5.17 5.57 0.67
C THR A 53 -3.73 6.03 0.41
N GLU A 54 -2.79 5.10 0.22
CA GLU A 54 -1.37 5.45 0.02
C GLU A 54 -1.15 6.14 -1.34
N CYS A 55 -1.84 5.68 -2.39
CA CYS A 55 -1.80 6.35 -3.69
C CYS A 55 -2.45 7.74 -3.64
N ALA A 56 -3.55 7.90 -2.90
CA ALA A 56 -4.19 9.21 -2.71
C ALA A 56 -3.23 10.22 -2.05
N ARG A 57 -2.46 9.77 -1.05
CA ARG A 57 -1.49 10.60 -0.32
C ARG A 57 -0.22 10.92 -1.10
N VAL A 58 0.26 9.99 -1.93
CA VAL A 58 1.57 10.10 -2.59
C VAL A 58 1.46 10.44 -4.08
N CYS A 59 0.66 9.67 -4.82
CA CYS A 59 0.55 9.80 -6.28
C CYS A 59 -0.41 10.92 -6.69
N HIS A 60 -1.47 11.13 -5.89
CA HIS A 60 -2.51 12.11 -6.15
C HIS A 60 -2.50 13.27 -5.15
N LYS A 61 -1.33 13.52 -4.56
CA LYS A 61 -1.11 14.63 -3.63
C LYS A 61 -1.43 15.97 -4.31
N GLY A 62 -2.26 16.78 -3.68
CA GLY A 62 -2.66 18.10 -4.19
C GLY A 62 -3.67 18.06 -5.35
N HIS A 63 -4.21 16.89 -5.69
CA HIS A 63 -5.25 16.75 -6.69
C HIS A 63 -6.66 16.80 -6.06
N ASP A 64 -7.70 16.92 -6.90
CA ASP A 64 -9.10 16.72 -6.47
C ASP A 64 -9.37 15.22 -6.28
N CYS A 65 -8.89 14.71 -5.15
CA CYS A 65 -8.95 13.31 -4.73
C CYS A 65 -9.89 13.18 -3.52
N LYS A 66 -10.94 12.36 -3.63
CA LYS A 66 -12.02 12.25 -2.63
C LYS A 66 -12.35 10.80 -2.33
N LEU A 67 -12.64 10.52 -1.05
CA LEU A 67 -13.08 9.20 -0.59
C LEU A 67 -14.42 8.82 -1.25
N LYS A 68 -14.49 7.62 -1.84
CA LYS A 68 -15.75 7.09 -2.39
C LYS A 68 -16.56 6.46 -1.26
N ARG A 69 -17.83 6.84 -1.15
CA ARG A 69 -18.74 6.31 -0.12
C ARG A 69 -19.36 4.96 -0.49
N THR A 70 -19.20 4.54 -1.74
CA THR A 70 -19.83 3.35 -2.32
C THR A 70 -18.76 2.38 -2.82
N SER A 71 -19.00 1.09 -2.63
CA SER A 71 -18.12 -0.06 -2.88
C SER A 71 -17.07 -0.29 -1.79
N PRO A 72 -17.35 -1.14 -0.79
CA PRO A 72 -16.39 -1.44 0.28
C PRO A 72 -15.22 -2.28 -0.24
N THR A 73 -15.36 -2.99 -1.36
CA THR A 73 -14.33 -3.89 -1.89
C THR A 73 -13.82 -3.49 -3.27
N ALA A 74 -12.50 -3.29 -3.38
CA ALA A 74 -11.81 -2.94 -4.62
C ALA A 74 -10.31 -3.22 -4.51
N TYR A 75 -9.60 -3.25 -5.64
CA TYR A 75 -8.13 -3.10 -5.69
C TYR A 75 -7.77 -1.69 -6.19
N CYS A 76 -6.49 -1.34 -6.13
CA CYS A 76 -6.03 -0.01 -6.54
C CYS A 76 -5.68 0.05 -8.04
N ASP A 77 -6.29 1.01 -8.76
CA ASP A 77 -6.09 1.28 -10.20
C ASP A 77 -5.14 2.46 -10.47
N CYS A 78 -4.39 2.93 -9.47
CA CYS A 78 -3.52 4.11 -9.62
C CYS A 78 -2.59 4.01 -10.85
N TRP A 79 -2.12 2.79 -11.14
CA TRP A 79 -1.22 2.48 -12.24
C TRP A 79 -1.85 2.63 -13.63
N GLU A 80 -3.19 2.57 -13.75
CA GLU A 80 -3.93 2.73 -15.01
C GLU A 80 -3.87 4.17 -15.54
N LYS A 81 -3.79 5.15 -14.63
CA LYS A 81 -3.80 6.58 -14.99
C LYS A 81 -2.47 7.29 -14.73
N CYS A 82 -1.60 6.72 -13.89
CA CYS A 82 -0.39 7.37 -13.42
C CYS A 82 0.77 6.38 -13.28
N LYS A 83 2.01 6.89 -13.35
CA LYS A 83 3.18 6.13 -12.90
C LYS A 83 3.15 6.05 -11.37
N CYS A 84 2.51 5.02 -10.84
CA CYS A 84 2.29 4.86 -9.41
C CYS A 84 3.63 4.77 -8.67
N LYS A 85 3.91 5.77 -7.82
CA LYS A 85 5.17 5.91 -7.07
C LYS A 85 5.27 4.92 -5.90
N THR A 86 4.14 4.44 -5.40
CA THR A 86 4.05 3.55 -4.23
C THR A 86 3.94 2.07 -4.61
N LEU A 87 3.95 1.72 -5.90
CA LEU A 87 4.06 0.32 -6.35
C LEU A 87 5.38 -0.34 -5.94
N ILE A 88 6.43 0.46 -5.68
CA ILE A 88 7.73 -0.05 -5.28
C ILE A 88 7.79 -0.09 -3.76
N ALA A 89 8.06 -1.27 -3.20
CA ALA A 89 8.33 -1.41 -1.78
C ALA A 89 9.56 -0.59 -1.37
N GLY A 90 9.39 0.31 -0.40
CA GLY A 90 10.50 1.09 0.16
C GLY A 90 11.55 0.21 0.84
N GLN A 91 12.78 0.70 0.95
CA GLN A 91 13.87 -0.03 1.61
C GLN A 91 13.58 -0.23 3.10
N LYS A 92 13.30 -1.48 3.50
CA LYS A 92 12.93 -1.84 4.89
C LYS A 92 13.99 -1.44 5.91
N SER A 93 15.27 -1.64 5.58
CA SER A 93 16.41 -1.29 6.45
C SER A 93 16.46 0.22 6.73
N ALA A 94 16.30 1.06 5.70
CA ALA A 94 16.30 2.51 5.86
C ALA A 94 15.11 3.02 6.69
N ARG A 95 13.93 2.41 6.53
CA ARG A 95 12.75 2.72 7.37
C ARG A 95 12.98 2.35 8.83
N LEU A 96 13.59 1.18 9.07
CA LEU A 96 13.92 0.73 10.42
C LEU A 96 14.97 1.65 11.08
N ASP A 97 16.00 2.06 10.34
CA ASP A 97 16.99 3.02 10.83
C ASP A 97 16.34 4.37 11.20
N LEU A 98 15.47 4.91 10.33
CA LEU A 98 14.74 6.14 10.60
C LEU A 98 13.88 6.04 11.86
N LEU A 99 13.21 4.90 12.06
CA LEU A 99 12.45 4.62 13.28
C LEU A 99 13.36 4.65 14.51
N TYR A 100 14.47 3.91 14.50
CA TYR A 100 15.42 3.92 15.62
C TYR A 100 15.96 5.31 15.94
N ARG A 101 16.27 6.11 14.91
CA ARG A 101 16.67 7.50 15.09
C ARG A 101 15.58 8.31 15.76
N LEU A 102 14.33 8.23 15.29
CA LEU A 102 13.20 8.92 15.92
C LEU A 102 13.02 8.54 17.39
N LEU A 103 13.12 7.26 17.72
CA LEU A 103 12.99 6.78 19.11
C LEU A 103 14.08 7.30 20.05
N THR A 104 15.30 7.44 19.53
CA THR A 104 16.49 7.73 20.35
C THR A 104 16.79 9.21 20.50
N ILE A 105 16.49 10.02 19.49
CA ILE A 105 16.89 11.45 19.47
C ILE A 105 15.72 12.43 19.53
N THR A 106 14.50 11.94 19.71
CA THR A 106 13.31 12.79 19.93
C THR A 106 12.58 12.36 21.18
N ASN A 107 11.74 13.25 21.72
CA ASN A 107 10.95 12.96 22.92
C ASN A 107 9.56 12.37 22.59
N LEU A 108 9.41 11.68 21.46
CA LEU A 108 8.12 11.14 20.98
C LEU A 108 7.47 10.16 21.95
N VAL A 109 8.27 9.51 22.81
CA VAL A 109 7.78 8.61 23.89
C VAL A 109 6.84 9.35 24.83
N THR A 110 7.12 10.63 25.14
CA THR A 110 6.38 11.39 26.15
C THR A 110 5.39 12.39 25.55
N MET A 111 5.41 12.60 24.23
CA MET A 111 4.53 13.56 23.57
C MET A 111 3.19 12.95 23.15
N PRO A 112 2.05 13.50 23.61
CA PRO A 112 0.72 13.11 23.14
C PRO A 112 0.29 13.88 21.88
N ASN A 113 -0.65 13.29 21.13
CA ASN A 113 -1.38 13.96 20.04
C ASN A 113 -2.54 14.82 20.58
N SER A 114 -3.31 15.45 19.68
CA SER A 114 -4.47 16.28 20.03
C SER A 114 -5.62 15.54 20.73
N ARG A 115 -5.60 14.20 20.74
CA ARG A 115 -6.55 13.32 21.43
C ARG A 115 -5.99 12.76 22.75
N GLY A 116 -4.78 13.16 23.16
CA GLY A 116 -4.13 12.66 24.36
C GLY A 116 -3.42 11.31 24.22
N GLU A 117 -3.33 10.74 23.01
CA GLU A 117 -2.65 9.47 22.76
C GLU A 117 -1.15 9.71 22.53
N HIS A 118 -0.28 8.92 23.16
CA HIS A 118 1.16 9.00 22.94
C HIS A 118 1.51 8.79 21.46
N LEU A 119 2.30 9.71 20.87
CA LEU A 119 2.68 9.66 19.46
C LEU A 119 3.43 8.38 19.11
N LEU A 120 4.25 7.88 20.04
CA LEU A 120 4.92 6.60 19.87
C LEU A 120 3.93 5.42 19.80
N LEU A 121 2.88 5.41 20.61
CA LEU A 121 1.89 4.35 20.61
C LEU A 121 1.16 4.30 19.25
N PHE A 122 0.74 5.47 18.75
CA PHE A 122 0.14 5.59 17.42
C PHE A 122 1.09 5.08 16.32
N LEU A 123 2.37 5.44 16.40
CA LEU A 123 3.37 5.03 15.42
C LEU A 123 3.61 3.51 15.44
N VAL A 124 3.77 2.91 16.62
CA VAL A 124 3.95 1.45 16.77
C VAL A 124 2.73 0.70 16.25
N GLN A 125 1.52 1.15 16.58
CA GLN A 125 0.27 0.54 16.10
C GLN A 125 0.15 0.63 14.57
N THR A 126 0.50 1.78 14.00
CA THR A 126 0.47 1.99 12.54
C THR A 126 1.44 1.07 11.84
N VAL A 127 2.70 1.01 12.28
CA VAL A 127 3.74 0.16 11.66
C VAL A 127 3.42 -1.32 11.85
N ALA A 128 2.90 -1.73 13.01
CA ALA A 128 2.48 -3.10 13.27
C ALA A 128 1.33 -3.50 12.34
N ARG A 129 0.30 -2.65 12.20
CA ARG A 129 -0.81 -2.86 11.25
C ARG A 129 -0.29 -3.01 9.82
N GLN A 130 0.56 -2.09 9.35
CA GLN A 130 1.17 -2.15 8.01
C GLN A 130 1.96 -3.46 7.79
N THR A 131 2.73 -3.88 8.80
CA THR A 131 3.49 -5.13 8.73
C THR A 131 2.56 -6.34 8.60
N VAL A 132 1.44 -6.36 9.34
CA VAL A 132 0.44 -7.43 9.26
C VAL A 132 -0.26 -7.43 7.91
N GLU A 133 -0.75 -6.28 7.44
CA GLU A 133 -1.42 -6.14 6.14
C GLU A 133 -0.53 -6.64 4.99
N HIS A 134 0.75 -6.28 5.01
CA HIS A 134 1.74 -6.80 4.06
C HIS A 134 1.99 -8.31 4.18
N CYS A 135 1.81 -8.90 5.36
CA CYS A 135 1.98 -10.35 5.57
C CYS A 135 0.70 -11.15 5.32
N GLN A 136 -0.47 -10.51 5.37
CA GLN A 136 -1.77 -11.16 5.20
C GLN A 136 -2.03 -11.59 3.76
N TYR A 137 -1.33 -11.00 2.79
CA TYR A 137 -1.37 -11.51 1.43
C TYR A 137 -0.81 -12.91 1.34
N ARG A 138 -1.68 -13.85 0.97
CA ARG A 138 -1.28 -15.17 0.52
C ARG A 138 -1.48 -15.20 -0.99
N PRO A 139 -0.41 -15.12 -1.81
CA PRO A 139 -0.57 -15.23 -3.25
C PRO A 139 -1.28 -16.55 -3.57
N PRO A 140 -2.23 -16.54 -4.52
CA PRO A 140 -2.86 -17.78 -4.97
C PRO A 140 -1.78 -18.78 -5.35
N ARG A 141 -1.85 -20.01 -4.82
CA ARG A 141 -0.96 -21.07 -5.28
C ARG A 141 -1.22 -21.25 -6.77
N ILE A 142 -0.22 -20.98 -7.60
CA ILE A 142 -0.26 -21.31 -9.02
C ILE A 142 -0.55 -22.81 -9.09
N ARG A 143 -1.79 -23.18 -9.47
CA ARG A 143 -2.06 -24.53 -9.93
C ARG A 143 -1.33 -24.64 -11.24
N GLU A 144 -0.16 -25.27 -11.24
CA GLU A 144 0.42 -25.77 -12.47
C GLU A 144 -0.64 -26.68 -13.11
N ASP A 145 -1.25 -26.21 -14.18
CA ASP A 145 -2.14 -27.01 -14.99
C ASP A 145 -1.36 -28.25 -15.42
N ARG A 146 -1.69 -29.38 -14.80
CA ARG A 146 -1.32 -30.71 -15.28
C ARG A 146 -2.08 -30.97 -16.56
N ASN A 147 -1.72 -30.26 -17.62
CA ASN A 147 -2.13 -30.57 -18.97
C ASN A 147 -1.28 -31.78 -19.43
N ARG A 148 -1.57 -32.97 -18.90
CA ARG A 148 -1.11 -34.22 -19.49
C ARG A 148 -1.95 -34.43 -20.75
N LYS A 149 -1.36 -34.02 -21.87
CA LYS A 149 -1.74 -34.38 -23.24
C LYS A 149 -2.22 -35.84 -23.26
N ALA A 150 -3.48 -36.05 -23.64
CA ALA A 150 -3.93 -37.34 -24.12
C ALA A 150 -3.11 -37.66 -25.38
N ALA A 151 -2.19 -38.62 -25.26
CA ALA A 151 -1.54 -39.22 -26.41
C ALA A 151 -2.59 -40.12 -27.09
N ASN A 152 -3.05 -39.71 -28.26
CA ASN A 152 -3.80 -40.54 -29.19
C ASN A 152 -2.78 -41.42 -29.95
N PRO A 153 -2.86 -42.75 -29.92
CA PRO A 153 -2.17 -43.59 -30.89
C PRO A 153 -3.17 -43.97 -31.99
N GLU A 154 -3.03 -43.34 -33.16
CA GLU A 154 -3.60 -43.89 -34.39
C GLU A 154 -2.82 -45.15 -34.81
N GLY A 155 -3.57 -46.22 -35.12
CA GLY A 155 -3.30 -47.11 -36.24
C GLY A 155 -2.31 -48.26 -36.04
N ILE A 156 -2.84 -49.49 -35.95
CA ILE A 156 -2.26 -50.68 -36.60
C ILE A 156 -3.41 -51.53 -37.19
N PRO A 157 -3.34 -51.97 -38.47
CA PRO A 157 -4.38 -52.75 -39.14
C PRO A 157 -4.12 -54.28 -39.13
N ARG A 158 -5.14 -55.04 -39.59
CA ARG A 158 -5.21 -56.47 -39.95
C ARG A 158 -5.59 -57.40 -38.78
N VAL A 159 -6.47 -58.39 -38.91
CA VAL A 159 -6.88 -59.23 -40.06
C VAL A 159 -8.41 -59.33 -40.14
#